data_AF-A0A970PNK2-F1
#
_entry.id   AF-A0A970PNK2-F1
#
_cell.length_a   1.000
_cell.length_b   1.000
_cell.length_c   1.000
_cell.angle_alpha   90.00
_cell.angle_beta   90.00
_cell.angle_gamma   90.00
#
_symmetry.space_group_name_H-M   'P 1'
#
loop_
_entity.id
_entity.type
_entity.pdbx_description
1 polymer ?
#
loop_
_entity_poly.entity_id
_entity_poly.type
_entity_poly.pdbx_seq_one_letter_code
_entity_poly.pdbx_strand_id
1 'polypeptide(L)'
;RFMSFHHGYSLYNVGFTCGVLGMAMMAVLRALGMGSEVRANYPRVPLDGLLLIWILCLIAIIAGAGWLLSSNLSNSLREIMRQSGRLPVDFVTRFGIGPVFFNMALLGFMLVAFVLLSGGHLTGPTLGTILAVMGFAGFGKHPGNAWPLLVGALLLAFLGVWPATSDGVVIAALFATNLAPIAGTFGWPAGILAGFLHVAVTFNVNYLHGYTNLYNNGFAGGFVAAILANLFIACRRRGASRKGTV
;
A
#
# COMPACT_ATOMS: atom_id res chain seq x y z
N ARG A 1 -12.02 10.29 -15.21
CA ARG A 1 -12.11 9.45 -13.98
C ARG A 1 -10.71 9.31 -13.40
N PHE A 2 -10.48 9.54 -12.11
CA PHE A 2 -9.11 9.54 -11.53
C PHE A 2 -8.31 8.25 -11.77
N MET A 3 -8.97 7.11 -11.97
CA MET A 3 -8.30 5.84 -12.35
C MET A 3 -7.43 5.95 -13.62
N SER A 4 -7.82 6.79 -14.58
CA SER A 4 -7.04 7.01 -15.80
C SER A 4 -5.76 7.81 -15.55
N PHE A 5 -5.72 8.63 -14.49
CA PHE A 5 -4.55 9.46 -14.17
C PHE A 5 -3.32 8.63 -13.78
N HIS A 6 -3.56 7.53 -13.06
CA HIS A 6 -2.50 6.62 -12.60
C HIS A 6 -2.58 5.24 -13.28
N HIS A 7 -3.29 5.14 -14.41
CA HIS A 7 -3.43 3.93 -15.24
C HIS A 7 -3.85 2.64 -14.50
N GLY A 8 -4.52 2.73 -13.35
CA GLY A 8 -4.89 1.57 -12.51
C GLY A 8 -3.76 0.96 -11.68
N TYR A 9 -2.62 1.65 -11.51
CA TYR A 9 -1.48 1.16 -10.71
C TYR A 9 -1.53 1.52 -9.21
N SER A 10 -2.49 2.33 -8.80
CA SER A 10 -2.84 2.55 -7.40
C SER A 10 -4.11 1.76 -7.11
N LEU A 11 -4.13 1.02 -6.00
CA LEU A 11 -5.32 0.32 -5.51
C LEU A 11 -6.26 1.25 -4.71
N TYR A 12 -5.74 2.34 -4.12
CA TYR A 12 -6.46 3.24 -3.20
C TYR A 12 -6.99 4.49 -3.92
N ASN A 13 -7.73 4.30 -5.01
CA ASN A 13 -8.21 5.39 -5.88
C ASN A 13 -9.13 6.39 -5.17
N VAL A 14 -9.92 5.90 -4.20
CA VAL A 14 -10.78 6.76 -3.38
C VAL A 14 -9.90 7.68 -2.53
N GLY A 15 -8.83 7.14 -1.93
CA GLY A 15 -7.89 7.95 -1.16
C GLY A 15 -7.18 9.02 -1.98
N PHE A 16 -6.86 8.72 -3.24
CA PHE A 16 -6.36 9.73 -4.18
C PHE A 16 -7.38 10.84 -4.44
N THR A 17 -8.63 10.47 -4.70
CA THR A 17 -9.72 11.43 -4.93
C THR A 17 -9.96 12.33 -3.71
N CYS A 18 -10.02 11.75 -2.50
CA CYS A 18 -10.17 12.48 -1.25
C CYS A 18 -9.00 13.43 -1.00
N GLY A 19 -7.77 13.03 -1.32
CA GLY A 19 -6.60 13.88 -1.14
C GLY A 19 -6.56 15.07 -2.09
N VAL A 20 -6.98 14.91 -3.35
CA VAL A 20 -7.15 16.04 -4.29
C VAL A 20 -8.18 17.04 -3.75
N LEU A 21 -9.31 16.55 -3.23
CA LEU A 21 -10.32 17.41 -2.63
C LEU A 21 -9.79 18.13 -1.38
N GLY A 22 -9.09 17.41 -0.50
CA GLY A 22 -8.49 17.97 0.71
C GLY A 22 -7.44 19.04 0.40
N MET A 23 -6.61 18.84 -0.63
CA MET A 23 -5.67 19.85 -1.11
C MET A 23 -6.41 21.11 -1.57
N ALA A 24 -7.44 20.95 -2.42
CA ALA A 24 -8.20 22.07 -2.95
C ALA A 24 -8.88 22.87 -1.82
N MET A 25 -9.50 22.19 -0.87
CA MET A 25 -10.15 22.83 0.27
C MET A 25 -9.15 23.58 1.16
N MET A 26 -8.00 22.97 1.47
CA MET A 26 -6.97 23.64 2.27
C MET A 26 -6.30 24.80 1.55
N ALA A 27 -6.18 24.75 0.22
CA ALA A 27 -5.71 25.88 -0.57
C ALA A 27 -6.65 27.08 -0.44
N VAL A 28 -7.97 26.86 -0.50
CA VAL A 28 -8.99 27.91 -0.28
C VAL A 28 -8.91 28.46 1.13
N LEU A 29 -8.86 27.60 2.16
CA LEU A 29 -8.78 28.05 3.56
C LEU A 29 -7.53 28.88 3.82
N ARG A 30 -6.37 28.48 3.27
CA ARG A 30 -5.13 29.26 3.37
C ARG A 30 -5.22 30.59 2.65
N ALA A 31 -5.84 30.65 1.47
CA ALA A 31 -6.06 31.90 0.75
C ALA A 31 -6.94 32.89 1.54
N LEU A 32 -7.85 32.37 2.38
CA LEU A 32 -8.69 33.17 3.30
C LEU A 32 -8.01 33.46 4.65
N GLY A 33 -6.77 33.02 4.87
CA GLY A 33 -6.06 33.18 6.15
C GLY A 33 -6.53 32.23 7.27
N MET A 34 -7.32 31.20 6.95
CA MET A 34 -8.01 30.31 7.91
C MET A 34 -7.44 28.88 7.98
N GLY A 35 -6.19 28.66 7.59
CA GLY A 35 -5.56 27.33 7.63
C GLY A 35 -4.91 27.02 8.98
N SER A 36 -5.43 26.04 9.73
CA SER A 36 -4.73 25.49 10.91
C SER A 36 -4.03 24.17 10.59
N GLU A 37 -2.83 23.99 11.13
CA GLU A 37 -2.10 22.73 11.05
C GLU A 37 -2.44 21.88 12.29
N VAL A 38 -3.38 20.94 12.14
CA VAL A 38 -3.73 20.03 13.23
C VAL A 38 -2.77 18.85 13.22
N ARG A 39 -1.87 18.77 14.20
CA ARG A 39 -1.06 17.56 14.44
C ARG A 39 -1.78 16.68 15.46
N ALA A 40 -2.19 15.49 15.05
CA ALA A 40 -2.72 14.49 15.97
C ALA A 40 -1.57 13.84 16.76
N ASN A 41 -1.64 13.93 18.09
CA ASN A 41 -0.77 13.17 18.99
C ASN A 41 -1.54 11.92 19.44
N TYR A 42 -1.00 10.75 19.14
CA TYR A 42 -1.57 9.48 19.58
C TYR A 42 -0.85 9.04 20.86
N PRO A 43 -1.52 9.01 22.02
CA PRO A 43 -0.91 8.49 23.24
C PRO A 43 -0.58 7.00 23.03
N ARG A 44 0.65 6.63 23.40
CA ARG A 44 1.10 5.24 23.37
C ARG A 44 0.45 4.48 24.52
N VAL A 45 -0.15 3.34 24.23
CA VAL A 45 -0.69 2.42 25.23
C VAL A 45 0.12 1.13 25.15
N PRO A 46 0.64 0.59 26.27
CA PRO A 46 1.51 -0.59 26.26
C PRO A 46 0.70 -1.89 26.05
N LEU A 47 0.09 -2.05 24.87
CA LEU A 47 -0.76 -3.19 24.51
C LEU A 47 -0.17 -4.04 23.39
N ASP A 48 1.06 -3.78 22.95
CA ASP A 48 1.70 -4.41 21.79
C ASP A 48 1.61 -5.94 21.82
N GLY A 49 1.87 -6.57 22.96
CA GLY A 49 1.80 -8.03 23.11
C GLY A 49 0.38 -8.60 22.97
N LEU A 50 -0.63 -7.92 23.55
CA LEU A 50 -2.02 -8.33 23.42
C LEU A 50 -2.52 -8.13 21.99
N LEU A 51 -2.16 -7.01 21.37
CA LEU A 51 -2.51 -6.71 19.98
C LEU A 51 -1.84 -7.69 19.01
N LEU A 52 -0.60 -8.12 19.29
CA LEU A 52 0.09 -9.17 18.54
C LEU A 52 -0.67 -10.50 18.60
N ILE A 53 -1.05 -10.95 19.80
CA ILE A 53 -1.82 -12.20 19.95
C ILE A 53 -3.15 -12.08 19.20
N TRP A 54 -3.87 -10.97 19.38
CA TRP A 54 -5.15 -10.73 18.73
C TRP A 54 -5.04 -10.77 17.19
N ILE A 55 -4.06 -10.08 16.60
CA ILE A 55 -3.91 -10.04 15.14
C ILE A 55 -3.48 -11.39 14.58
N LEU A 56 -2.60 -12.12 15.28
CA LEU A 56 -2.19 -13.46 14.86
C LEU A 56 -3.35 -14.46 14.92
N CYS A 57 -4.19 -14.40 15.95
CA CYS A 57 -5.42 -15.19 16.04
C CYS A 57 -6.37 -14.87 14.87
N LEU A 58 -6.59 -13.58 14.57
CA LEU A 58 -7.44 -13.18 13.45
C LEU A 58 -6.89 -13.68 12.11
N ILE A 59 -5.59 -13.52 11.88
CA ILE A 59 -4.93 -14.01 10.67
C ILE A 59 -5.07 -15.53 10.56
N ALA A 60 -4.90 -16.27 11.66
CA ALA A 60 -5.05 -17.73 11.69
C ALA A 60 -6.50 -18.17 11.37
N ILE A 61 -7.51 -17.45 11.89
CA ILE A 61 -8.91 -17.69 11.57
C ILE A 61 -9.18 -17.46 10.07
N ILE A 62 -8.68 -16.36 9.51
CA ILE A 62 -8.84 -16.03 8.09
C ILE A 62 -8.11 -17.07 7.22
N ALA A 63 -6.91 -17.52 7.61
CA ALA A 63 -6.19 -18.58 6.92
C ALA A 63 -6.95 -19.91 6.97
N GLY A 64 -7.48 -20.29 8.13
CA GLY A 64 -8.28 -21.50 8.31
C GLY A 64 -9.55 -21.46 7.46
N ALA A 65 -10.29 -20.36 7.49
CA ALA A 65 -11.45 -20.16 6.62
C ALA A 65 -11.07 -20.22 5.13
N GLY A 66 -9.96 -19.57 4.75
CA GLY A 66 -9.44 -19.61 3.38
C GLY A 66 -9.11 -21.03 2.92
N TRP A 67 -8.51 -21.85 3.79
CA TRP A 67 -8.20 -23.24 3.50
C TRP A 67 -9.46 -24.10 3.38
N LEU A 68 -10.40 -23.98 4.33
CA LEU A 68 -11.66 -24.75 4.34
C LEU A 68 -12.58 -24.43 3.15
N LEU A 69 -12.60 -23.17 2.71
CA LEU A 69 -13.43 -22.71 1.58
C LEU A 69 -12.75 -22.90 0.22
N SER A 70 -11.54 -23.47 0.17
CA SER A 70 -10.79 -23.68 -1.07
C SER A 70 -10.86 -25.14 -1.53
N SER A 71 -11.33 -25.36 -2.76
CA SER A 71 -11.26 -26.68 -3.39
C SER A 71 -9.85 -27.05 -3.87
N ASN A 72 -9.07 -26.08 -4.35
CA ASN A 72 -7.69 -26.27 -4.79
C ASN A 72 -6.81 -25.06 -4.45
N LEU A 73 -6.46 -24.95 -3.16
CA LEU A 73 -5.75 -23.77 -2.64
C LEU A 73 -4.39 -23.54 -3.30
N SER A 74 -3.58 -24.59 -3.48
CA SER A 74 -2.20 -24.45 -3.95
C SER A 74 -2.11 -23.90 -5.38
N ASN A 75 -2.96 -24.40 -6.28
CA ASN A 75 -3.02 -23.92 -7.66
C ASN A 75 -3.54 -22.49 -7.72
N SER A 76 -4.64 -22.19 -7.00
CA SER A 76 -5.18 -20.82 -6.96
C SER A 76 -4.19 -19.81 -6.39
N LEU A 77 -3.44 -20.15 -5.33
CA LEU A 77 -2.40 -19.28 -4.79
C LEU A 77 -1.25 -19.05 -5.78
N ARG A 78 -0.83 -20.09 -6.51
CA ARG A 78 0.19 -19.96 -7.56
C ARG A 78 -0.29 -19.02 -8.67
N GLU A 79 -1.56 -19.09 -9.06
CA GLU A 79 -2.15 -18.19 -10.06
C GLU A 79 -2.29 -16.76 -9.56
N ILE A 80 -2.71 -16.56 -8.30
CA ILE A 80 -2.75 -15.26 -7.62
C ILE A 80 -1.36 -14.62 -7.64
N MET A 81 -0.31 -15.37 -7.28
CA MET A 81 1.07 -14.89 -7.20
C MET A 81 1.67 -14.47 -8.55
N ARG A 82 1.05 -14.87 -9.67
CA ARG A 82 1.44 -14.48 -11.03
C ARG A 82 0.65 -13.28 -11.57
N GLN A 83 -0.34 -12.78 -10.83
CA GLN A 83 -1.12 -11.63 -11.26
C GLN A 83 -0.31 -10.34 -11.15
N SER A 84 -0.47 -9.46 -12.14
CA SER A 84 0.10 -8.12 -12.05
C SER A 84 -0.56 -7.28 -10.96
N GLY A 85 -1.86 -7.52 -10.69
CA GLY A 85 -2.63 -6.76 -9.71
C GLY A 85 -3.20 -5.43 -10.21
N ARG A 86 -2.97 -5.06 -11.48
CA ARG A 86 -3.42 -3.79 -12.05
C ARG A 86 -4.95 -3.71 -12.13
N LEU A 87 -5.53 -2.62 -11.62
CA LEU A 87 -6.99 -2.42 -11.64
C LEU A 87 -7.56 -2.33 -13.08
N PRO A 88 -8.82 -2.75 -13.30
CA PRO A 88 -9.83 -3.18 -12.32
C PRO A 88 -9.88 -4.71 -12.12
N VAL A 89 -8.97 -5.27 -11.31
CA VAL A 89 -8.99 -6.69 -10.94
C VAL A 89 -9.75 -6.92 -9.65
N ASP A 90 -10.59 -7.95 -9.65
CA ASP A 90 -11.24 -8.50 -8.47
C ASP A 90 -10.77 -9.95 -8.31
N PHE A 91 -9.99 -10.21 -7.27
CA PHE A 91 -9.48 -11.56 -7.01
C PHE A 91 -10.57 -12.48 -6.47
N VAL A 92 -11.59 -11.97 -5.78
CA VAL A 92 -12.67 -12.81 -5.23
C VAL A 92 -13.49 -13.39 -6.36
N THR A 93 -13.87 -12.56 -7.34
CA THR A 93 -14.58 -13.03 -8.53
C THR A 93 -13.73 -13.99 -9.38
N ARG A 94 -12.41 -13.79 -9.45
CA ARG A 94 -11.53 -14.59 -10.32
C ARG A 94 -11.06 -15.91 -9.71
N PHE A 95 -10.74 -15.94 -8.42
CA PHE A 95 -10.10 -17.09 -7.76
C PHE A 95 -10.98 -17.72 -6.67
N GLY A 96 -12.12 -17.12 -6.35
CA GLY A 96 -13.01 -17.54 -5.29
C GLY A 96 -12.61 -16.98 -3.92
N ILE A 97 -13.56 -16.98 -2.99
CA ILE A 97 -13.40 -16.38 -1.67
C ILE A 97 -12.33 -17.10 -0.81
N GLY A 98 -12.24 -18.43 -0.89
CA GLY A 98 -11.30 -19.23 -0.11
C GLY A 98 -9.83 -18.88 -0.37
N PRO A 99 -9.34 -18.99 -1.63
CA PRO A 99 -7.95 -18.66 -1.94
C PRO A 99 -7.60 -17.20 -1.66
N VAL A 100 -8.57 -16.29 -1.82
CA VAL A 100 -8.38 -14.87 -1.51
C VAL A 100 -8.24 -14.64 -0.01
N PHE A 101 -9.06 -15.26 0.83
CA PHE A 101 -8.89 -15.19 2.28
C PHE A 101 -7.53 -15.71 2.71
N PHE A 102 -7.06 -16.82 2.12
CA PHE A 102 -5.72 -17.32 2.41
C PHE A 102 -4.62 -16.33 1.97
N ASN A 103 -4.76 -15.71 0.79
CA ASN A 103 -3.86 -14.65 0.33
C ASN A 103 -3.87 -13.41 1.26
N MET A 104 -5.04 -13.02 1.77
CA MET A 104 -5.18 -11.94 2.77
C MET A 104 -4.39 -12.29 4.03
N ALA A 105 -4.49 -13.53 4.52
CA ALA A 105 -3.77 -13.99 5.70
C ALA A 105 -2.25 -14.01 5.49
N LEU A 106 -1.78 -14.51 4.34
CA LEU A 106 -0.35 -14.51 4.01
C LEU A 106 0.23 -13.09 3.96
N LEU A 107 -0.51 -12.14 3.37
CA LEU A 107 -0.16 -10.73 3.43
C LEU A 107 -0.16 -10.22 4.86
N GLY A 108 -1.19 -10.53 5.66
CA GLY A 108 -1.26 -10.16 7.07
C GLY A 108 -0.02 -10.58 7.85
N PHE A 109 0.40 -11.84 7.72
CA PHE A 109 1.64 -12.34 8.35
C PHE A 109 2.87 -11.57 7.89
N MET A 110 3.00 -11.31 6.59
CA MET A 110 4.12 -10.54 6.04
C MET A 110 4.16 -9.10 6.58
N LEU A 111 3.00 -8.46 6.76
CA LEU A 111 2.91 -7.10 7.30
C LEU A 111 3.21 -7.07 8.81
N VAL A 112 2.71 -8.03 9.59
CA VAL A 112 3.06 -8.16 11.01
C VAL A 112 4.56 -8.39 11.16
N ALA A 113 5.13 -9.31 10.37
CA ALA A 113 6.57 -9.56 10.35
C ALA A 113 7.36 -8.29 10.00
N PHE A 114 6.89 -7.51 9.03
CA PHE A 114 7.51 -6.24 8.67
C PHE A 114 7.57 -5.27 9.86
N VAL A 115 6.46 -5.08 10.59
CA VAL A 115 6.42 -4.19 11.77
C VAL A 115 7.42 -4.64 12.83
N LEU A 116 7.46 -5.93 13.13
CA LEU A 116 8.38 -6.48 14.14
C LEU A 116 9.85 -6.34 13.71
N LEU A 117 10.16 -6.65 12.45
CA LEU A 117 11.52 -6.56 11.90
C LEU A 117 12.01 -5.12 11.79
N SER A 118 11.12 -4.15 11.56
CA SER A 118 11.48 -2.73 11.56
C SER A 118 11.70 -2.15 12.96
N GLY A 119 11.49 -2.94 14.03
CA GLY A 119 11.47 -2.46 15.41
C GLY A 119 10.29 -1.52 15.69
N GLY A 120 9.24 -1.62 14.88
CA GLY A 120 8.02 -0.82 15.03
C GLY A 120 7.09 -1.41 16.09
N HIS A 121 6.14 -0.60 16.53
CA HIS A 121 5.17 -0.97 17.55
C HIS A 121 3.81 -1.32 16.94
N LEU A 122 3.12 -2.27 17.57
CA LEU A 122 1.73 -2.58 17.25
C LEU A 122 0.82 -1.67 18.06
N THR A 123 0.43 -0.55 17.45
CA THR A 123 -0.50 0.44 17.99
C THR A 123 -1.84 0.35 17.23
N GLY A 124 -2.88 1.04 17.71
CA GLY A 124 -4.16 1.10 17.00
C GLY A 124 -4.01 1.53 15.53
N PRO A 125 -3.26 2.61 15.22
CA PRO A 125 -2.97 3.02 13.85
C PRO A 125 -2.24 1.98 12.99
N THR A 126 -1.19 1.33 13.51
CA THR A 126 -0.46 0.31 12.72
C THR A 126 -1.31 -0.94 12.51
N LEU A 127 -2.08 -1.37 13.52
CA LEU A 127 -3.02 -2.48 13.41
C LEU A 127 -4.14 -2.19 12.40
N GLY A 128 -4.76 -1.01 12.48
CA GLY A 128 -5.77 -0.58 11.51
C GLY A 128 -5.23 -0.54 10.08
N THR A 129 -3.96 -0.17 9.92
CA THR A 129 -3.26 -0.21 8.63
C THR A 129 -3.08 -1.64 8.12
N ILE A 130 -2.65 -2.58 8.97
CA ILE A 130 -2.53 -4.00 8.59
C ILE A 130 -3.88 -4.54 8.12
N LEU A 131 -4.94 -4.31 8.89
CA LEU A 131 -6.31 -4.74 8.55
C LEU A 131 -6.80 -4.15 7.22
N ALA A 132 -6.55 -2.86 6.99
CA ALA A 132 -6.91 -2.21 5.74
C ALA A 132 -6.14 -2.82 4.55
N VAL A 133 -4.84 -3.01 4.67
CA VAL A 133 -4.01 -3.58 3.60
C VAL A 133 -4.43 -5.03 3.29
N MET A 134 -4.75 -5.82 4.32
CA MET A 134 -5.34 -7.17 4.18
C MET A 134 -6.66 -7.11 3.43
N GLY A 135 -7.57 -6.20 3.77
CA GLY A 135 -8.83 -5.98 3.04
C GLY A 135 -8.60 -5.75 1.54
N PHE A 136 -7.64 -4.89 1.20
CA PHE A 136 -7.28 -4.60 -0.19
C PHE A 136 -6.52 -5.73 -0.91
N ALA A 137 -6.20 -6.84 -0.26
CA ALA A 137 -5.61 -8.00 -0.94
C ALA A 137 -6.58 -8.67 -1.92
N GLY A 138 -7.89 -8.49 -1.74
CA GLY A 138 -8.90 -8.91 -2.72
C GLY A 138 -8.86 -8.15 -4.05
N PHE A 139 -8.12 -7.03 -4.15
CA PHE A 139 -8.14 -6.13 -5.30
C PHE A 139 -6.80 -6.04 -6.05
N GLY A 140 -5.97 -7.09 -6.02
CA GLY A 140 -4.74 -7.11 -6.83
C GLY A 140 -3.43 -7.19 -6.05
N LYS A 141 -3.47 -7.38 -4.73
CA LYS A 141 -2.25 -7.45 -3.90
C LYS A 141 -2.04 -8.88 -3.40
N HIS A 142 -0.80 -9.34 -3.48
CA HIS A 142 -0.36 -10.64 -2.94
C HIS A 142 1.09 -10.51 -2.43
N PRO A 143 1.62 -11.46 -1.63
CA PRO A 143 2.96 -11.31 -1.06
C PRO A 143 4.05 -11.08 -2.12
N GLY A 144 3.96 -11.79 -3.26
CA GLY A 144 4.91 -11.69 -4.37
C GLY A 144 5.06 -10.29 -5.00
N ASN A 145 4.00 -9.47 -5.01
CA ASN A 145 4.07 -8.10 -5.55
C ASN A 145 4.13 -7.02 -4.46
N ALA A 146 3.92 -7.36 -3.19
CA ALA A 146 3.95 -6.42 -2.08
C ALA A 146 5.33 -6.31 -1.41
N TRP A 147 6.08 -7.41 -1.29
CA TRP A 147 7.40 -7.41 -0.62
C TRP A 147 8.41 -6.39 -1.18
N PRO A 148 8.50 -6.12 -2.51
CA PRO A 148 9.51 -5.18 -3.02
C PRO A 148 9.23 -3.76 -2.52
N LEU A 149 7.96 -3.41 -2.31
CA LEU A 149 7.56 -2.08 -1.83
C LEU A 149 7.94 -1.88 -0.37
N LEU A 150 7.78 -2.92 0.44
CA LEU A 150 8.22 -2.91 1.84
C LEU A 150 9.75 -2.73 1.94
N VAL A 151 10.52 -3.42 1.08
CA VAL A 151 11.97 -3.21 0.99
C VAL A 151 12.31 -1.78 0.60
N GLY A 152 11.63 -1.23 -0.42
CA GLY A 152 11.79 0.16 -0.83
C GLY A 152 11.52 1.17 0.29
N ALA A 153 10.48 0.93 1.09
CA ALA A 153 10.15 1.75 2.24
C ALA A 153 11.22 1.68 3.34
N LEU A 154 11.79 0.50 3.62
CA LEU A 154 12.89 0.35 4.58
C LEU A 154 14.17 1.07 4.12
N LEU A 155 14.49 1.03 2.81
CA LEU A 155 15.66 1.74 2.27
C LEU A 155 15.64 3.23 2.61
N LEU A 156 14.47 3.87 2.58
CA LEU A 156 14.35 5.27 2.95
C LEU A 156 14.65 5.51 4.44
N ALA A 157 14.26 4.57 5.31
CA ALA A 157 14.56 4.64 6.73
C ALA A 157 16.07 4.43 7.01
N PHE A 158 16.76 3.60 6.21
CA PHE A 158 18.22 3.44 6.29
C PHE A 158 18.99 4.70 5.91
N LEU A 159 18.42 5.60 5.10
CA LEU A 159 19.03 6.91 4.82
C LEU A 159 18.98 7.88 6.01
N GLY A 160 18.36 7.49 7.12
CA GLY A 160 18.39 8.25 8.37
C GLY A 160 17.52 9.52 8.38
N VAL A 161 16.70 9.75 7.35
CA VAL A 161 15.82 10.93 7.26
C VAL A 161 14.71 10.86 8.32
N TRP A 162 14.11 9.68 8.49
CA TRP A 162 13.09 9.43 9.51
C TRP A 162 13.34 8.08 10.21
N PRO A 163 13.12 7.98 11.53
CA PRO A 163 13.28 6.70 12.25
C PRO A 163 12.37 5.62 11.69
N ALA A 164 12.96 4.46 11.35
CA ALA A 164 12.24 3.27 10.87
C ALA A 164 11.15 2.79 11.84
N THR A 165 11.37 3.03 13.14
CA THR A 165 10.50 2.62 14.24
C THR A 165 9.32 3.57 14.47
N SER A 166 9.26 4.71 13.78
CA SER A 166 8.17 5.68 13.96
C SER A 166 6.87 5.17 13.34
N ASP A 167 5.76 5.29 14.06
CA ASP A 167 4.43 4.89 13.59
C ASP A 167 4.11 5.46 12.21
N GLY A 168 4.46 6.72 11.95
CA GLY A 168 4.24 7.37 10.65
C GLY A 168 4.98 6.68 9.50
N VAL A 169 6.25 6.31 9.69
CA VAL A 169 7.04 5.61 8.66
C VAL A 169 6.54 4.19 8.48
N VAL A 170 6.23 3.47 9.57
CA VAL A 170 5.68 2.12 9.52
C VAL A 170 4.35 2.11 8.78
N ILE A 171 3.41 3.00 9.13
CA ILE A 171 2.12 3.13 8.45
C ILE A 171 2.30 3.46 6.97
N ALA A 172 3.19 4.40 6.64
CA ALA A 172 3.49 4.75 5.25
C ALA A 172 4.05 3.54 4.48
N ALA A 173 4.98 2.80 5.07
CA ALA A 173 5.56 1.60 4.47
C ALA A 173 4.51 0.51 4.20
N LEU A 174 3.64 0.22 5.17
CA LEU A 174 2.57 -0.77 5.01
C LEU A 174 1.59 -0.35 3.92
N PHE A 175 1.18 0.91 3.89
CA PHE A 175 0.30 1.42 2.84
C PHE A 175 0.99 1.60 1.48
N ALA A 176 2.32 1.66 1.40
CA ALA A 176 3.06 1.71 0.13
C ALA A 176 2.70 0.52 -0.76
N THR A 177 2.35 -0.63 -0.17
CA THR A 177 1.86 -1.83 -0.87
C THR A 177 0.62 -1.59 -1.74
N ASN A 178 -0.06 -0.46 -1.60
CA ASN A 178 -1.02 0.08 -2.57
C ASN A 178 -0.49 0.10 -4.02
N LEU A 179 0.82 0.27 -4.17
CA LEU A 179 1.52 0.31 -5.46
C LEU A 179 2.02 -1.07 -5.91
N ALA A 180 1.57 -2.15 -5.25
CA ALA A 180 1.82 -3.53 -5.65
C ALA A 180 1.67 -3.78 -7.17
N PRO A 181 0.70 -3.17 -7.88
CA PRO A 181 0.60 -3.31 -9.33
C PRO A 181 1.83 -2.84 -10.13
N ILE A 182 2.59 -1.86 -9.62
CA ILE A 182 3.84 -1.41 -10.23
C ILE A 182 4.84 -2.56 -10.21
N ALA A 183 5.05 -3.19 -9.04
CA ALA A 183 5.95 -4.33 -8.90
C ALA A 183 5.48 -5.53 -9.74
N GLY A 184 4.18 -5.83 -9.72
CA GLY A 184 3.60 -6.93 -10.49
C GLY A 184 3.69 -6.76 -12.00
N THR A 185 3.75 -5.52 -12.51
CA THR A 185 3.80 -5.26 -13.96
C THR A 185 5.20 -4.94 -14.50
N PHE A 186 6.00 -4.25 -13.69
CA PHE A 186 7.32 -3.74 -14.08
C PHE A 186 8.48 -4.48 -13.40
N GLY A 187 8.19 -5.41 -12.50
CA GLY A 187 9.17 -6.22 -11.79
C GLY A 187 9.55 -5.65 -10.43
N TRP A 188 10.26 -6.46 -9.65
CA TRP A 188 10.65 -6.12 -8.28
C TRP A 188 11.48 -4.81 -8.15
N PRO A 189 12.40 -4.41 -9.07
CA PRO A 189 13.15 -3.17 -8.91
C PRO A 189 12.25 -1.93 -8.97
N ALA A 190 11.24 -1.97 -9.85
CA ALA A 190 10.23 -0.91 -9.94
C ALA A 190 9.38 -0.83 -8.66
N GLY A 191 9.11 -1.97 -8.03
CA GLY A 191 8.45 -2.04 -6.73
C GLY A 191 9.26 -1.39 -5.60
N ILE A 192 10.56 -1.67 -5.53
CA ILE A 192 11.47 -1.03 -4.56
C ILE A 192 11.45 0.49 -4.75
N LEU A 193 11.59 0.97 -5.99
CA LEU A 193 11.54 2.41 -6.26
C LEU A 193 10.17 3.01 -5.87
N ALA A 194 9.06 2.31 -6.15
CA ALA A 194 7.73 2.76 -5.78
C ALA A 194 7.54 2.86 -4.26
N GLY A 195 8.01 1.87 -3.50
CA GLY A 195 7.96 1.89 -2.04
C GLY A 195 8.78 3.05 -1.45
N PHE A 196 9.99 3.25 -1.95
CA PHE A 196 10.85 4.36 -1.55
C PHE A 196 10.19 5.72 -1.79
N LEU A 197 9.71 5.95 -3.02
CA LEU A 197 9.06 7.22 -3.39
C LEU A 197 7.74 7.42 -2.66
N HIS A 198 6.98 6.36 -2.38
CA HIS A 198 5.72 6.46 -1.64
C HIS A 198 5.93 7.04 -0.26
N VAL A 199 6.88 6.52 0.52
CA VAL A 199 7.13 7.06 1.87
C VAL A 199 7.60 8.51 1.77
N ALA A 200 8.52 8.83 0.86
CA ALA A 200 9.01 10.20 0.66
C ALA A 200 7.88 11.18 0.30
N VAL A 201 7.01 10.81 -0.66
CA VAL A 201 5.88 11.64 -1.08
C VAL A 201 4.86 11.77 0.04
N THR A 202 4.56 10.71 0.79
CA THR A 202 3.59 10.70 1.89
C THR A 202 3.87 11.78 2.93
N PHE A 203 5.13 11.94 3.33
CA PHE A 203 5.50 12.99 4.30
C PHE A 203 5.40 14.41 3.70
N ASN A 204 5.66 14.57 2.40
CA ASN A 204 5.54 15.86 1.73
C ASN A 204 4.08 16.31 1.51
N VAL A 205 3.22 15.40 1.09
CA VAL A 205 1.83 15.74 0.73
C VAL A 205 0.93 16.02 1.94
N ASN A 206 1.34 15.62 3.15
CA ASN A 206 0.64 15.94 4.39
C ASN A 206 0.38 17.46 4.55
N TYR A 207 1.38 18.27 4.18
CA TYR A 207 1.28 19.73 4.25
C TYR A 207 0.23 20.29 3.28
N LEU A 208 0.04 19.67 2.12
CA LEU A 208 -0.85 20.18 1.07
C LEU A 208 -2.32 20.14 1.47
N HIS A 209 -2.69 19.19 2.34
CA HIS A 209 -4.03 19.07 2.90
C HIS A 209 -4.06 19.37 4.41
N GLY A 210 -3.07 20.11 4.93
CA GLY A 210 -3.05 20.57 6.32
C GLY A 210 -3.24 19.46 7.35
N TYR A 211 -2.76 18.24 7.06
CA TYR A 211 -2.90 17.06 7.93
C TYR A 211 -4.34 16.56 8.16
N THR A 212 -5.35 17.11 7.47
CA THR A 212 -6.77 16.73 7.66
C THR A 212 -7.21 15.51 6.84
N ASN A 213 -6.41 15.04 5.89
CA ASN A 213 -6.76 13.89 5.04
C ASN A 213 -6.29 12.56 5.66
N LEU A 214 -7.24 11.81 6.22
CA LEU A 214 -7.00 10.45 6.73
C LEU A 214 -6.56 9.46 5.63
N TYR A 215 -6.84 9.75 4.37
CA TYR A 215 -6.44 8.93 3.22
C TYR A 215 -5.13 9.39 2.56
N ASN A 216 -4.26 10.11 3.28
CA ASN A 216 -3.02 10.66 2.75
C ASN A 216 -2.15 9.62 2.03
N ASN A 217 -2.06 8.39 2.54
CA ASN A 217 -1.28 7.33 1.90
C ASN A 217 -1.82 6.91 0.53
N GLY A 218 -3.15 6.92 0.35
CA GLY A 218 -3.78 6.70 -0.95
C GLY A 218 -3.54 7.87 -1.90
N PHE A 219 -3.50 9.08 -1.37
CA PHE A 219 -3.17 10.30 -2.11
C PHE A 219 -1.73 10.33 -2.62
N ALA A 220 -0.76 10.08 -1.74
CA ALA A 220 0.64 9.90 -2.10
C ALA A 220 0.81 8.77 -3.13
N GLY A 221 0.15 7.62 -2.90
CA GLY A 221 0.15 6.49 -3.83
C GLY A 221 -0.37 6.86 -5.22
N GLY A 222 -1.46 7.63 -5.32
CA GLY A 222 -1.97 8.08 -6.61
C GLY A 222 -0.95 8.89 -7.41
N PHE A 223 -0.22 9.81 -6.76
CA PHE A 223 0.85 10.57 -7.42
C PHE A 223 2.04 9.69 -7.83
N VAL A 224 2.53 8.84 -6.94
CA VAL A 224 3.67 7.96 -7.26
C VAL A 224 3.31 7.00 -8.39
N ALA A 225 2.11 6.43 -8.37
CA ALA A 225 1.60 5.61 -9.46
C ALA A 225 1.54 6.39 -10.78
N ALA A 226 1.02 7.62 -10.77
CA ALA A 226 0.94 8.45 -11.97
C ALA A 226 2.33 8.77 -12.54
N ILE A 227 3.31 9.11 -11.70
CA ILE A 227 4.67 9.42 -12.15
C ILE A 227 5.35 8.17 -12.70
N LEU A 228 5.41 7.10 -11.91
CA LEU A 228 6.16 5.89 -12.27
C LEU A 228 5.52 5.12 -13.42
N ALA A 229 4.19 4.96 -13.43
CA ALA A 229 3.52 4.24 -14.50
C ALA A 229 3.75 4.93 -15.84
N ASN A 230 3.61 6.26 -15.90
CA ASN A 230 3.85 7.02 -17.14
C ASN A 230 5.31 6.91 -17.59
N LEU A 231 6.27 7.06 -16.67
CA LEU A 231 7.69 6.93 -16.97
C LEU A 231 8.04 5.54 -17.52
N PHE A 232 7.60 4.47 -16.85
CA PHE A 232 7.91 3.11 -17.28
C PHE A 232 7.24 2.73 -18.59
N ILE A 233 5.99 3.17 -18.81
CA ILE A 233 5.31 2.97 -20.09
C ILE A 233 6.04 3.70 -21.21
N ALA A 234 6.47 4.94 -21.01
CA ALA A 234 7.23 5.71 -21.98
C ALA A 234 8.58 5.04 -22.31
N CYS A 235 9.31 4.58 -21.31
CA CYS A 235 10.58 3.87 -21.50
C CYS A 235 10.39 2.55 -22.27
N ARG A 236 9.36 1.77 -21.97
CA ARG A 236 9.05 0.53 -22.71
C ARG A 236 8.74 0.81 -24.18
N ARG A 237 7.93 1.84 -24.47
CA ARG A 237 7.61 2.25 -25.85
C ARG A 237 8.86 2.64 -26.65
N ARG A 238 9.76 3.43 -26.06
CA ARG A 238 11.04 3.79 -26.69
C ARG A 238 11.93 2.57 -26.93
N GLY A 239 11.99 1.64 -25.98
CA GLY A 239 12.75 0.40 -26.11
C GLY A 239 12.24 -0.51 -27.23
N ALA A 240 10.92 -0.64 -27.39
CA ALA A 240 10.30 -1.40 -28.47
C ALA A 240 10.57 -0.77 -29.85
N SER A 241 10.43 0.56 -29.96
CA SER A 241 10.77 1.29 -31.19
C SER A 241 12.24 1.13 -31.60
N ARG A 242 13.18 1.14 -30.64
CA ARG A 242 14.61 0.90 -30.93
C ARG A 242 14.93 -0.54 -31.35
N LYS A 243 14.11 -1.52 -30.95
CA LYS A 243 14.29 -2.93 -31.30
C LYS A 243 13.55 -3.33 -32.58
N GLY A 244 12.89 -2.39 -33.27
CA GLY A 244 12.14 -2.66 -34.49
C GLY A 244 10.92 -3.57 -34.30
N THR A 245 10.40 -3.69 -33.08
CA THR A 245 9.29 -4.58 -32.73
C THR A 245 7.94 -3.87 -32.67
N VAL A 246 7.74 -2.86 -33.50
CA VAL A 246 6.47 -2.11 -33.63
C VAL A 246 5.83 -2.43 -34.98
#